data_AF-A0A2K6N3L8-F1
#
_entry.id   AF-A0A2K6N3L8-F1
#
_cell.length_a   1.000
_cell.length_b   1.000
_cell.length_c   1.000
_cell.angle_alpha   90.00
_cell.angle_beta   90.00
_cell.angle_gamma   90.00
#
_symmetry.space_group_name_H-M   'P 1'
#
loop_
_entity.id
_entity.type
_entity.pdbx_description
1 polymer ?
#
loop_
_entity_poly.entity_id
_entity_poly.type
_entity_poly.pdbx_seq_one_letter_code
_entity_poly.pdbx_strand_id
1 'polypeptide(L)'
;WCQVVISSGCRKQKDSRYQVSIQEKDEKLKTVEELLETGLIQVATKEEELNAIRTENSSLTKEVQDLKAKQNDQVSFASLVEELKKVIHEKDGRIKSVEELLEAELLKVANKEKTVQDLKQEIKALKEEIGNVQLEKAQQLSITSQVQELQNLLKGKEEQMNTMKAVLEEKEKDLANTGKWLQDLQEENESLKAHVQEVAQHNLKEVSSASQFEELEIVLKEKENELKRVEAMLKERETDLSSKTKLLQDVQDENKLFKSQIEQLKQQNYQQASSFPPHEELLKVISEREKEISGLWNELDSLKDAVEHQRKKTIQQQVEAVELEAKEVLKKLFPKVSVPSNLSYSEWLHGFEKKAKECMAGTSGSEEVKVLEHKLKEADEMHTLLQLECEKYKSVLAETEGILQKLQRSVEQEENKWKVKVDESHKTIKQVFTKEKLRAVVLNLRREREHLEMELEKAEMERSTYVTEVRELKAQLNETLTKLRTEQNERQKVAGDLHKAQQSLELIQSKIVKAAGDTTVIENSDVSPETESSEKETMSVSLNQTVTQLQQLLQAVNQQLTKEKEHYQVLGKDN
;
A
#
# COMPACT_ATOMS: atom_id res chain seq x y z
N TRP A 1 69.11 153.95 -83.17
CA TRP A 1 67.71 153.72 -82.79
C TRP A 1 67.10 152.42 -83.34
N CYS A 2 67.65 151.76 -84.38
CA CYS A 2 67.18 150.41 -84.81
C CYS A 2 67.71 149.21 -83.99
N GLN A 3 68.82 149.33 -83.23
CA GLN A 3 69.40 148.22 -82.45
C GLN A 3 68.61 147.87 -81.18
N VAL A 4 67.89 148.83 -80.58
CA VAL A 4 67.20 148.66 -79.27
C VAL A 4 65.85 147.94 -79.43
N VAL A 5 65.15 148.14 -80.55
CA VAL A 5 63.85 147.49 -80.82
C VAL A 5 64.02 146.01 -81.16
N ILE A 6 65.07 145.64 -81.90
CA ILE A 6 65.36 144.23 -82.23
C ILE A 6 65.81 143.46 -80.96
N SER A 7 66.57 144.10 -80.06
CA SER A 7 67.02 143.48 -78.82
C SER A 7 65.90 143.32 -77.76
N SER A 8 64.86 144.15 -77.79
CA SER A 8 63.68 144.00 -76.91
C SER A 8 62.70 142.95 -77.45
N GLY A 9 62.50 142.88 -78.77
CA GLY A 9 61.71 141.83 -79.42
C GLY A 9 62.32 140.43 -79.26
N CYS A 10 63.65 140.32 -79.40
CA CYS A 10 64.38 139.07 -79.21
C CYS A 10 64.38 138.61 -77.73
N ARG A 11 64.32 139.54 -76.76
CA ARG A 11 64.15 139.22 -75.33
C ARG A 11 62.76 138.68 -75.02
N LYS A 12 61.70 139.37 -75.46
CA LYS A 12 60.31 138.92 -75.29
C LYS A 12 60.05 137.55 -75.91
N GLN A 13 60.67 137.24 -77.05
CA GLN A 13 60.54 135.93 -77.69
C GLN A 13 61.28 134.81 -76.94
N LYS A 14 62.44 135.11 -76.33
CA LYS A 14 63.13 134.16 -75.43
C LYS A 14 62.34 133.93 -74.15
N ASP A 15 61.83 134.98 -73.53
CA ASP A 15 61.01 134.86 -72.30
C ASP A 15 59.73 134.08 -72.55
N SER A 16 59.05 134.31 -73.69
CA SER A 16 57.89 133.51 -74.10
C SER A 16 58.23 132.04 -74.33
N ARG A 17 59.40 131.74 -74.94
CA ARG A 17 59.86 130.35 -75.11
C ARG A 17 60.20 129.68 -73.77
N TYR A 18 60.83 130.41 -72.84
CA TYR A 18 61.09 129.92 -71.49
C TYR A 18 59.80 129.67 -70.72
N GLN A 19 58.81 130.56 -70.86
CA GLN A 19 57.52 130.41 -70.19
C GLN A 19 56.74 129.20 -70.70
N VAL A 20 56.72 128.96 -72.02
CA VAL A 20 56.14 127.73 -72.59
C VAL A 20 56.89 126.48 -72.12
N SER A 21 58.22 126.51 -72.04
CA SER A 21 59.01 125.37 -71.54
C SER A 21 58.82 125.10 -70.05
N ILE A 22 58.59 126.14 -69.24
CA ILE A 22 58.25 126.01 -67.81
C ILE A 22 56.88 125.38 -67.70
N GLN A 23 55.90 125.89 -68.44
CA GLN A 23 54.54 125.36 -68.43
C GLN A 23 54.49 123.89 -68.87
N GLU A 24 55.25 123.51 -69.90
CA GLU A 24 55.35 122.11 -70.33
C GLU A 24 56.02 121.21 -69.27
N LYS A 25 56.99 121.75 -68.52
CA LYS A 25 57.61 121.03 -67.40
C LYS A 25 56.67 120.89 -66.21
N ASP A 26 55.86 121.91 -65.92
CA ASP A 26 54.86 121.88 -64.86
C ASP A 26 53.74 120.88 -65.18
N GLU A 27 53.28 120.82 -66.44
CA GLU A 27 52.31 119.81 -66.88
C GLU A 27 52.90 118.38 -66.80
N LYS A 28 54.18 118.20 -67.16
CA LYS A 28 54.88 116.92 -67.00
C LYS A 28 55.07 116.56 -65.53
N LEU A 29 55.40 117.53 -64.68
CA LEU A 29 55.54 117.34 -63.23
C LEU A 29 54.19 116.90 -62.65
N LYS A 30 53.11 117.59 -63.01
CA LYS A 30 51.76 117.26 -62.58
C LYS A 30 51.34 115.87 -63.04
N THR A 31 51.64 115.49 -64.27
CA THR A 31 51.39 114.13 -64.77
C THR A 31 52.18 113.08 -63.97
N VAL A 32 53.44 113.37 -63.63
CA VAL A 32 54.27 112.49 -62.80
C VAL A 32 53.74 112.39 -61.37
N GLU A 33 53.28 113.50 -60.79
CA GLU A 33 52.65 113.55 -59.47
C GLU A 33 51.35 112.74 -59.45
N GLU A 34 50.47 112.91 -60.43
CA GLU A 34 49.23 112.13 -60.57
C GLU A 34 49.51 110.62 -60.73
N LEU A 35 50.56 110.24 -61.48
CA LEU A 35 50.98 108.84 -61.61
C LEU A 35 51.58 108.28 -60.32
N LEU A 36 52.36 109.07 -59.58
CA LEU A 36 52.91 108.68 -58.28
C LEU A 36 51.81 108.53 -57.24
N GLU A 37 50.85 109.45 -57.20
CA GLU A 37 49.67 109.38 -56.33
C GLU A 37 48.85 108.13 -56.67
N THR A 38 48.56 107.90 -57.95
CA THR A 38 47.88 106.69 -58.41
C THR A 38 48.65 105.42 -58.04
N GLY A 39 49.98 105.43 -58.18
CA GLY A 39 50.86 104.32 -57.81
C GLY A 39 50.87 104.03 -56.32
N LEU A 40 50.92 105.07 -55.47
CA LEU A 40 50.86 104.93 -54.02
C LEU A 40 49.51 104.40 -53.55
N ILE A 41 48.41 104.88 -54.14
CA ILE A 41 47.07 104.34 -53.87
C ILE A 41 47.01 102.85 -54.23
N GLN A 42 47.49 102.45 -55.41
CA GLN A 42 47.52 101.04 -55.81
C GLN A 42 48.37 100.17 -54.87
N VAL A 43 49.50 100.68 -54.38
CA VAL A 43 50.33 99.95 -53.41
C VAL A 43 49.61 99.82 -52.08
N ALA A 44 48.95 100.87 -51.59
CA ALA A 44 48.15 100.82 -50.37
C ALA A 44 46.99 99.82 -50.49
N THR A 45 46.25 99.85 -51.61
CA THR A 45 45.18 98.88 -51.87
C THR A 45 45.71 97.44 -51.91
N LYS A 46 46.83 97.20 -52.60
CA LYS A 46 47.44 95.84 -52.65
C LYS A 46 47.97 95.39 -51.28
N GLU A 47 48.48 96.30 -50.46
CA GLU A 47 48.92 95.98 -49.09
C GLU A 47 47.73 95.64 -48.19
N GLU A 48 46.60 96.33 -48.34
CA GLU A 48 45.35 95.99 -47.65
C GLU A 48 44.84 94.60 -48.08
N GLU A 49 44.82 94.30 -49.38
CA GLU A 49 44.47 92.98 -49.92
C GLU A 49 45.37 91.86 -49.37
N LEU A 50 46.69 92.09 -49.33
CA LEU A 50 47.65 91.13 -48.77
C LEU A 50 47.43 90.90 -47.27
N ASN A 51 47.12 91.95 -46.51
CA ASN A 51 46.82 91.81 -45.09
C ASN A 51 45.49 91.07 -44.86
N ALA A 52 44.46 91.32 -45.67
CA ALA A 52 43.22 90.55 -45.63
C ALA A 52 43.48 89.05 -45.89
N ILE A 53 44.22 88.72 -46.96
CA ILE A 53 44.61 87.34 -47.28
C ILE A 53 45.44 86.72 -46.15
N ARG A 54 46.33 87.48 -45.51
CA ARG A 54 47.13 86.99 -44.38
C ARG A 54 46.25 86.67 -43.17
N THR A 55 45.27 87.52 -42.87
CA THR A 55 44.31 87.26 -41.78
C THR A 55 43.43 86.05 -42.08
N GLU A 56 42.96 85.91 -43.32
CA GLU A 56 42.18 84.76 -43.76
C GLU A 56 43.00 83.46 -43.67
N ASN A 57 44.25 83.47 -44.16
CA ASN A 57 45.16 82.32 -44.03
C ASN A 57 45.42 81.94 -42.57
N SER A 58 45.54 82.92 -41.67
CA SER A 58 45.67 82.64 -40.24
C SER A 58 44.39 82.01 -39.67
N SER A 59 43.21 82.48 -40.09
CA SER A 59 41.93 81.91 -39.68
C SER A 59 41.75 80.48 -40.19
N LEU A 60 42.01 80.26 -41.48
CA LEU A 60 41.96 78.93 -42.11
C LEU A 60 42.95 77.97 -41.45
N THR A 61 44.16 78.43 -41.11
CA THR A 61 45.14 77.59 -40.40
C THR A 61 44.60 77.14 -39.04
N LYS A 62 43.94 78.03 -38.30
CA LYS A 62 43.33 77.69 -37.01
C LYS A 62 42.18 76.69 -37.19
N GLU A 63 41.31 76.91 -38.18
CA GLU A 63 40.19 76.01 -38.47
C GLU A 63 40.67 74.61 -38.90
N VAL A 64 41.74 74.54 -39.70
CA VAL A 64 42.37 73.26 -40.06
C VAL A 64 42.94 72.53 -38.82
N GLN A 65 43.53 73.26 -37.88
CA GLN A 65 44.00 72.65 -36.62
C GLN A 65 42.85 72.14 -35.75
N ASP A 66 41.77 72.91 -35.62
CA ASP A 66 40.58 72.52 -34.85
C ASP A 66 39.89 71.29 -35.49
N LEU A 67 39.79 71.24 -36.81
CA LEU A 67 39.28 70.06 -37.53
C LEU A 67 40.18 68.84 -37.35
N LYS A 68 41.50 69.01 -37.34
CA LYS A 68 42.45 67.92 -37.09
C LYS A 68 42.35 67.38 -35.66
N ALA A 69 42.13 68.24 -34.68
CA ALA A 69 41.86 67.81 -33.30
C ALA A 69 40.55 66.99 -33.21
N LYS A 70 39.46 67.49 -33.82
CA LYS A 70 38.18 66.76 -33.90
C LYS A 70 38.31 65.42 -34.62
N GLN A 71 39.11 65.34 -35.68
CA GLN A 71 39.40 64.09 -36.39
C GLN A 71 40.14 63.08 -35.49
N ASN A 72 41.07 63.55 -34.66
CA ASN A 72 41.79 62.68 -33.72
C ASN A 72 40.86 62.13 -32.62
N ASP A 73 39.91 62.95 -32.14
CA ASP A 73 38.88 62.49 -31.20
C ASP A 73 37.94 61.45 -31.85
N GLN A 74 37.63 61.59 -33.14
CA GLN A 74 36.86 60.57 -33.89
C GLN A 74 37.57 59.20 -33.93
N VAL A 75 38.91 59.17 -33.97
CA VAL A 75 39.70 57.91 -33.91
C VAL A 75 39.54 57.24 -32.54
N SER A 76 39.39 58.00 -31.45
CA SER A 76 39.12 57.43 -30.12
C SER A 76 37.74 56.75 -30.02
N PHE A 77 36.72 57.34 -30.65
CA PHE A 77 35.39 56.73 -30.78
C PHE A 77 35.43 55.45 -31.62
N ALA A 78 36.23 55.42 -32.69
CA ALA A 78 36.39 54.22 -33.52
C ALA A 78 36.94 53.04 -32.70
N SER A 79 37.89 53.28 -31.79
CA SER A 79 38.41 52.24 -30.88
C SER A 79 37.35 51.73 -29.90
N LEU A 80 36.51 52.61 -29.35
CA LEU A 80 35.43 52.21 -28.44
C LEU A 80 34.37 51.36 -29.15
N VAL A 81 34.03 51.73 -30.39
CA VAL A 81 33.10 50.98 -31.23
C VAL A 81 33.65 49.57 -31.52
N GLU A 82 34.95 49.44 -31.77
CA GLU A 82 35.56 48.13 -32.04
C GLU A 82 35.57 47.23 -30.79
N GLU A 83 35.84 47.78 -29.60
CA GLU A 83 35.74 47.03 -28.34
C GLU A 83 34.29 46.61 -28.06
N LEU A 84 33.31 47.50 -28.30
CA LEU A 84 31.89 47.15 -28.18
C LEU A 84 31.49 46.03 -29.14
N LYS A 85 31.95 46.04 -30.40
CA LYS A 85 31.70 44.94 -31.34
C LYS A 85 32.28 43.61 -30.84
N LYS A 86 33.49 43.64 -30.28
CA LYS A 86 34.13 42.45 -29.72
C LYS A 86 33.33 41.88 -28.54
N VAL A 87 32.88 42.75 -27.63
CA VAL A 87 32.03 42.36 -26.50
C VAL A 87 30.69 41.80 -27.00
N ILE A 88 30.06 42.42 -27.99
CA ILE A 88 28.81 41.91 -28.60
C ILE A 88 29.05 40.51 -29.18
N HIS A 89 30.13 40.31 -29.94
CA HIS A 89 30.43 39.01 -30.53
C HIS A 89 30.67 37.92 -29.48
N GLU A 90 31.37 38.25 -28.39
CA GLU A 90 31.56 37.32 -27.27
C GLU A 90 30.23 36.98 -26.59
N LYS A 91 29.38 37.99 -26.35
CA LYS A 91 28.05 37.80 -25.77
C LYS A 91 27.16 36.95 -26.68
N ASP A 92 27.18 37.18 -27.99
CA ASP A 92 26.45 36.37 -28.97
C ASP A 92 26.93 34.91 -28.97
N GLY A 93 28.23 34.68 -28.87
CA GLY A 93 28.79 33.32 -28.74
C GLY A 93 28.33 32.62 -27.45
N ARG A 94 28.28 33.36 -26.33
CA ARG A 94 27.76 32.85 -25.06
C ARG A 94 26.26 32.58 -25.12
N ILE A 95 25.48 33.43 -25.79
CA ILE A 95 24.04 33.24 -26.00
C ILE A 95 23.81 31.94 -26.77
N LYS A 96 24.51 31.74 -27.90
CA LYS A 96 24.41 30.49 -28.68
C LYS A 96 24.74 29.24 -27.86
N SER A 97 25.79 29.30 -27.05
CA SER A 97 26.17 28.17 -26.19
C SER A 97 25.09 27.85 -25.14
N VAL A 98 24.43 28.87 -24.59
CA VAL A 98 23.31 28.70 -23.66
C VAL A 98 22.07 28.16 -24.36
N GLU A 99 21.77 28.63 -25.57
CA GLU A 99 20.67 28.12 -26.40
C GLU A 99 20.85 26.64 -26.73
N GLU A 100 22.05 26.22 -27.12
CA GLU A 100 22.37 24.80 -27.39
C GLU A 100 22.23 23.92 -26.14
N LEU A 101 22.68 24.41 -24.97
CA LEU A 101 22.50 23.71 -23.70
C LEU A 101 21.03 23.61 -23.29
N LEU A 102 20.25 24.67 -23.53
CA LEU A 102 18.82 24.70 -23.24
C LEU A 102 18.06 23.70 -24.12
N GLU A 103 18.38 23.63 -25.41
CA GLU A 103 17.80 22.67 -26.36
C GLU A 103 18.12 21.22 -25.95
N ALA A 104 19.38 20.95 -25.54
CA ALA A 104 19.78 19.64 -25.04
C ALA A 104 19.01 19.24 -23.78
N GLU A 105 18.76 20.18 -22.86
CA GLU A 105 17.96 19.91 -21.66
C GLU A 105 16.47 19.78 -21.96
N LEU A 106 15.91 20.52 -22.94
CA LEU A 106 14.54 20.29 -23.41
C LEU A 106 14.35 18.87 -23.94
N LEU A 107 15.30 18.36 -24.75
CA LEU A 107 15.28 16.98 -25.23
C LEU A 107 15.37 15.96 -24.07
N LYS A 108 16.18 16.23 -23.04
CA LYS A 108 16.30 15.36 -21.87
C LYS A 108 15.03 15.37 -21.02
N VAL A 109 14.39 16.52 -20.86
CA VAL A 109 13.09 16.65 -20.18
C VAL A 109 12.01 15.90 -20.94
N ALA A 110 11.94 16.05 -22.27
CA ALA A 110 10.99 15.31 -23.11
C ALA A 110 11.17 13.78 -22.99
N ASN A 111 12.41 13.30 -22.97
CA ASN A 111 12.69 11.88 -22.76
C ASN A 111 12.26 11.40 -21.36
N LYS A 112 12.53 12.18 -20.31
CA LYS A 112 12.07 11.86 -18.95
C LYS A 112 10.55 11.85 -18.86
N GLU A 113 9.88 12.80 -19.51
CA GLU A 113 8.42 12.89 -19.55
C GLU A 113 7.80 11.68 -20.23
N LYS A 114 8.38 11.21 -21.34
CA LYS A 114 7.98 9.96 -21.98
C LYS A 114 8.10 8.75 -21.03
N THR A 115 9.23 8.61 -20.34
CA THR A 115 9.43 7.54 -19.35
C THR A 115 8.40 7.62 -18.21
N VAL A 116 8.07 8.82 -17.73
CA VAL A 116 7.03 9.01 -16.71
C VAL A 116 5.65 8.61 -17.25
N GLN A 117 5.35 8.91 -18.51
CA GLN A 117 4.11 8.51 -19.15
C GLN A 117 4.00 6.98 -19.28
N ASP A 118 5.08 6.30 -19.68
CA ASP A 118 5.13 4.85 -19.80
C ASP A 118 4.92 4.17 -18.42
N LEU A 119 5.64 4.63 -17.39
CA LEU A 119 5.46 4.15 -16.00
C LEU A 119 4.03 4.39 -15.50
N LYS A 120 3.40 5.51 -15.87
CA LYS A 120 2.01 5.81 -15.51
C LYS A 120 1.03 4.82 -16.16
N GLN A 121 1.29 4.39 -17.39
CA GLN A 121 0.48 3.36 -18.05
C GLN A 121 0.68 1.99 -17.38
N GLU A 122 1.91 1.64 -17.01
CA GLU A 122 2.22 0.39 -16.30
C GLU A 122 1.54 0.32 -14.93
N ILE A 123 1.59 1.41 -14.15
CA ILE A 123 0.88 1.52 -12.86
C ILE A 123 -0.63 1.33 -13.05
N LYS A 124 -1.20 1.84 -14.14
CA LYS A 124 -2.63 1.68 -14.44
C LYS A 124 -2.95 0.21 -14.73
N ALA A 125 -2.14 -0.47 -15.55
CA ALA A 125 -2.31 -1.88 -15.88
C ALA A 125 -2.18 -2.78 -14.65
N LEU A 126 -1.15 -2.57 -13.82
CA LEU A 126 -0.97 -3.31 -12.56
C LEU A 126 -2.14 -3.12 -11.59
N LYS A 127 -2.72 -1.92 -11.56
CA LYS A 127 -3.88 -1.64 -10.71
C LYS A 127 -5.13 -2.40 -11.18
N GLU A 128 -5.32 -2.54 -12.50
CA GLU A 128 -6.40 -3.35 -13.08
C GLU A 128 -6.18 -4.84 -12.78
N GLU A 129 -4.94 -5.33 -12.91
CA GLU A 129 -4.58 -6.71 -12.59
C GLU A 129 -4.79 -7.05 -11.10
N ILE A 130 -4.36 -6.18 -10.18
CA ILE A 130 -4.64 -6.34 -8.75
C ILE A 130 -6.15 -6.39 -8.47
N GLY A 131 -6.94 -5.57 -9.16
CA GLY A 131 -8.40 -5.59 -9.06
C GLY A 131 -9.00 -6.93 -9.50
N ASN A 132 -8.52 -7.49 -10.61
CA ASN A 132 -8.94 -8.79 -11.13
C ASN A 132 -8.56 -9.94 -10.18
N VAL A 133 -7.33 -9.95 -9.65
CA VAL A 133 -6.87 -10.97 -8.68
C VAL A 133 -7.70 -10.91 -7.39
N GLN A 134 -8.10 -9.72 -6.93
CA GLN A 134 -8.98 -9.59 -5.77
C GLN A 134 -10.38 -10.15 -6.03
N LEU A 135 -10.93 -9.92 -7.24
CA LEU A 135 -12.23 -10.47 -7.63
C LEU A 135 -12.17 -12.01 -7.70
N GLU A 136 -11.12 -12.56 -8.31
CA GLU A 136 -10.88 -14.00 -8.40
C GLU A 136 -10.70 -14.62 -7.01
N LYS A 137 -9.96 -13.96 -6.11
CA LYS A 137 -9.84 -14.39 -4.70
C LYS A 137 -11.20 -14.40 -3.98
N ALA A 138 -12.05 -13.40 -4.20
CA ALA A 138 -13.39 -13.37 -3.61
C ALA A 138 -14.26 -14.51 -4.14
N GLN A 139 -14.17 -14.81 -5.43
CA GLN A 139 -14.83 -15.98 -6.03
C GLN A 139 -14.31 -17.29 -5.44
N GLN A 140 -12.99 -17.42 -5.26
CA GLN A 140 -12.39 -18.62 -4.70
C GLN A 140 -12.79 -18.86 -3.24
N LEU A 141 -12.91 -17.80 -2.43
CA LEU A 141 -13.46 -17.89 -1.07
C LEU A 141 -14.93 -18.32 -1.06
N SER A 142 -15.74 -17.84 -2.00
CA SER A 142 -17.14 -18.26 -2.15
C SER A 142 -17.25 -19.74 -2.51
N ILE A 143 -16.45 -20.22 -3.47
CA ILE A 143 -16.39 -21.64 -3.85
C ILE A 143 -15.93 -22.48 -2.65
N THR A 144 -14.91 -22.04 -1.92
CA THR A 144 -14.40 -22.75 -0.73
C THR A 144 -15.49 -22.90 0.33
N SER A 145 -16.29 -21.86 0.57
CA SER A 145 -17.43 -21.92 1.49
C SER A 145 -18.49 -22.92 1.04
N GLN A 146 -18.83 -22.94 -0.26
CA GLN A 146 -19.79 -23.91 -0.81
C GLN A 146 -19.28 -25.35 -0.68
N VAL A 147 -18.00 -25.59 -0.95
CA VAL A 147 -17.37 -26.90 -0.78
C VAL A 147 -17.42 -27.35 0.68
N GLN A 148 -17.17 -26.44 1.63
CA GLN A 148 -17.25 -26.74 3.06
C GLN A 148 -18.67 -27.11 3.50
N GLU A 149 -19.69 -26.38 3.00
CA GLU A 149 -21.10 -26.71 3.27
C GLU A 149 -21.47 -28.09 2.72
N LEU A 150 -21.05 -28.39 1.49
CA LEU A 150 -21.28 -29.71 0.88
C LEU A 150 -20.57 -30.83 1.65
N GLN A 151 -19.34 -30.63 2.13
CA GLN A 151 -18.63 -31.59 2.97
C GLN A 151 -19.36 -31.85 4.29
N ASN A 152 -19.86 -30.80 4.95
CA ASN A 152 -20.63 -30.93 6.18
C ASN A 152 -21.93 -31.71 5.96
N LEU A 153 -22.63 -31.42 4.85
CA LEU A 153 -23.85 -32.15 4.48
C LEU A 153 -23.56 -33.62 4.18
N LEU A 154 -22.47 -33.92 3.47
CA LEU A 154 -22.04 -35.28 3.17
C LEU A 154 -21.74 -36.06 4.45
N LYS A 155 -21.00 -35.46 5.38
CA LYS A 155 -20.68 -36.05 6.69
C LYS A 155 -21.96 -36.36 7.48
N GLY A 156 -22.91 -35.42 7.54
CA GLY A 156 -24.19 -35.65 8.19
C GLY A 156 -25.00 -36.78 7.53
N LYS A 157 -24.92 -36.93 6.20
CA LYS A 157 -25.53 -38.05 5.48
C LYS A 157 -24.85 -39.39 5.77
N GLU A 158 -23.53 -39.40 5.91
CA GLU A 158 -22.75 -40.59 6.28
C GLU A 158 -23.08 -41.06 7.71
N GLU A 159 -23.21 -40.15 8.67
CA GLU A 159 -23.65 -40.45 10.03
C GLU A 159 -25.09 -41.02 10.06
N GLN A 160 -26.00 -40.45 9.27
CA GLN A 160 -27.36 -40.99 9.09
C GLN A 160 -27.33 -42.41 8.50
N MET A 161 -26.48 -42.64 7.49
CA MET A 161 -26.33 -43.95 6.85
C MET A 161 -25.79 -45.01 7.83
N ASN A 162 -24.80 -44.65 8.64
CA ASN A 162 -24.23 -45.53 9.66
C ASN A 162 -25.28 -45.89 10.74
N THR A 163 -26.09 -44.91 11.16
CA THR A 163 -27.19 -45.14 12.10
C THR A 163 -28.23 -46.08 11.49
N MET A 164 -28.63 -45.86 10.23
CA MET A 164 -29.59 -46.72 9.54
C MET A 164 -29.06 -48.15 9.36
N LYS A 165 -27.76 -48.30 9.06
CA LYS A 165 -27.10 -49.60 8.96
C LYS A 165 -27.17 -50.38 10.28
N ALA A 166 -26.86 -49.73 11.41
CA ALA A 166 -26.94 -50.36 12.72
C ALA A 166 -28.38 -50.82 13.06
N VAL A 167 -29.39 -50.00 12.73
CA VAL A 167 -30.81 -50.36 12.92
C VAL A 167 -31.19 -51.56 12.05
N LEU A 168 -30.70 -51.63 10.80
CA LEU A 168 -30.95 -52.77 9.93
C LEU A 168 -30.30 -54.05 10.47
N GLU A 169 -29.05 -53.99 10.94
CA GLU A 169 -28.36 -55.14 11.57
C GLU A 169 -29.11 -55.64 12.82
N GLU A 170 -29.64 -54.72 13.64
CA GLU A 170 -30.49 -55.08 14.79
C GLU A 170 -31.79 -55.76 14.33
N LYS A 171 -32.45 -55.23 13.30
CA LYS A 171 -33.68 -55.83 12.75
C LYS A 171 -33.44 -57.20 12.14
N GLU A 172 -32.31 -57.43 11.47
CA GLU A 172 -31.92 -58.75 10.98
C GLU A 172 -31.75 -59.75 12.12
N LYS A 173 -31.16 -59.31 13.25
CA LYS A 173 -31.03 -60.15 14.45
C LYS A 173 -32.38 -60.45 15.09
N ASP A 174 -33.27 -59.47 15.20
CA ASP A 174 -34.64 -59.65 15.69
C ASP A 174 -35.44 -60.62 14.81
N LEU A 175 -35.34 -60.49 13.49
CA LEU A 175 -35.98 -61.39 12.54
C LEU A 175 -35.42 -62.82 12.66
N ALA A 176 -34.11 -62.98 12.81
CA ALA A 176 -33.50 -64.29 13.04
C ALA A 176 -33.98 -64.94 14.34
N ASN A 177 -34.10 -64.15 15.42
CA ASN A 177 -34.65 -64.62 16.70
C ASN A 177 -36.13 -65.00 16.58
N THR A 178 -36.93 -64.19 15.87
CA THR A 178 -38.35 -64.47 15.63
C THR A 178 -38.52 -65.72 14.75
N GLY A 179 -37.64 -65.90 13.75
CA GLY A 179 -37.59 -67.11 12.92
C GLY A 179 -37.33 -68.37 13.74
N LYS A 180 -36.39 -68.32 14.71
CA LYS A 180 -36.17 -69.43 15.66
C LYS A 180 -37.39 -69.70 16.51
N TRP A 181 -37.99 -68.67 17.10
CA TRP A 181 -39.21 -68.83 17.92
C TRP A 181 -40.37 -69.43 17.11
N LEU A 182 -40.56 -69.01 15.85
CA LEU A 182 -41.54 -69.61 14.95
C LEU A 182 -41.22 -71.07 14.63
N GLN A 183 -39.94 -71.42 14.46
CA GLN A 183 -39.53 -72.81 14.28
C GLN A 183 -39.83 -73.65 15.52
N ASP A 184 -39.48 -73.16 16.72
CA ASP A 184 -39.80 -73.83 17.99
C ASP A 184 -41.31 -74.04 18.13
N LEU A 185 -42.13 -73.02 17.81
CA LEU A 185 -43.59 -73.13 17.82
C LEU A 185 -44.12 -74.11 16.78
N GLN A 186 -43.47 -74.21 15.62
CA GLN A 186 -43.84 -75.15 14.57
C GLN A 186 -43.58 -76.59 15.04
N GLU A 187 -42.41 -76.84 15.64
CA GLU A 187 -42.04 -78.12 16.23
C GLU A 187 -42.98 -78.51 17.39
N GLU A 188 -43.33 -77.54 18.26
CA GLU A 188 -44.31 -77.73 19.32
C GLU A 188 -45.70 -78.04 18.76
N ASN A 189 -46.15 -77.33 17.71
CA ASN A 189 -47.42 -77.62 17.06
C ASN A 189 -47.44 -78.99 16.38
N GLU A 190 -46.35 -79.42 15.74
CA GLU A 190 -46.25 -80.78 15.19
C GLU A 190 -46.32 -81.84 16.31
N SER A 191 -45.63 -81.60 17.43
CA SER A 191 -45.66 -82.45 18.62
C SER A 191 -47.06 -82.51 19.23
N LEU A 192 -47.71 -81.37 19.45
CA LEU A 192 -49.10 -81.30 19.95
C LEU A 192 -50.08 -81.94 18.98
N LYS A 193 -49.89 -81.76 17.67
CA LYS A 193 -50.72 -82.41 16.65
C LYS A 193 -50.56 -83.94 16.70
N ALA A 194 -49.34 -84.45 16.89
CA ALA A 194 -49.09 -85.87 17.10
C ALA A 194 -49.74 -86.36 18.41
N HIS A 195 -49.62 -85.60 19.50
CA HIS A 195 -50.23 -85.93 20.78
C HIS A 195 -51.77 -85.91 20.72
N VAL A 196 -52.38 -84.93 20.05
CA VAL A 196 -53.83 -84.88 19.82
C VAL A 196 -54.27 -86.05 18.93
N GLN A 197 -53.46 -86.47 17.96
CA GLN A 197 -53.73 -87.65 17.14
C GLN A 197 -53.63 -88.95 17.96
N GLU A 198 -52.66 -89.06 18.87
CA GLU A 198 -52.57 -90.16 19.86
C GLU A 198 -53.74 -90.15 20.85
N VAL A 199 -54.11 -88.99 21.39
CA VAL A 199 -55.24 -88.82 22.32
C VAL A 199 -56.57 -89.07 21.62
N ALA A 200 -56.72 -88.68 20.34
CA ALA A 200 -57.91 -89.03 19.54
C ALA A 200 -58.01 -90.54 19.27
N GLN A 201 -56.86 -91.23 19.14
CA GLN A 201 -56.81 -92.70 19.07
C GLN A 201 -57.08 -93.35 20.43
N HIS A 202 -56.63 -92.73 21.54
CA HIS A 202 -56.87 -93.18 22.91
C HIS A 202 -58.34 -92.93 23.36
N ASN A 203 -58.95 -91.84 22.91
CA ASN A 203 -60.36 -91.46 23.18
C ASN A 203 -61.37 -92.25 22.34
N LEU A 204 -60.92 -93.07 21.39
CA LEU A 204 -61.73 -94.15 20.82
C LEU A 204 -61.89 -95.34 21.78
N LYS A 205 -61.30 -95.28 22.99
CA LYS A 205 -61.36 -96.40 23.95
C LYS A 205 -61.65 -96.10 25.41
N GLU A 206 -61.71 -94.87 25.90
CA GLU A 206 -62.05 -94.70 27.33
C GLU A 206 -62.69 -93.34 27.66
N VAL A 207 -63.89 -93.42 28.24
CA VAL A 207 -64.64 -92.33 28.87
C VAL A 207 -64.41 -92.42 30.39
N SER A 208 -64.49 -91.26 31.07
CA SER A 208 -64.68 -91.04 32.54
C SER A 208 -63.41 -90.48 33.22
N SER A 209 -63.40 -89.46 34.10
CA SER A 209 -64.43 -88.65 34.77
C SER A 209 -63.72 -87.51 35.57
N ALA A 210 -64.30 -86.31 35.53
CA ALA A 210 -64.56 -85.37 36.64
C ALA A 210 -63.58 -85.19 37.83
N SER A 211 -62.25 -85.22 37.64
CA SER A 211 -61.27 -84.86 38.70
C SER A 211 -60.41 -83.61 38.40
N GLN A 212 -60.52 -83.01 37.20
CA GLN A 212 -59.70 -81.87 36.77
C GLN A 212 -60.26 -80.49 37.18
N PHE A 213 -61.47 -80.44 37.74
CA PHE A 213 -62.16 -79.17 38.00
C PHE A 213 -61.69 -78.51 39.31
N GLU A 214 -61.28 -79.31 40.30
CA GLU A 214 -60.91 -78.81 41.63
C GLU A 214 -59.49 -78.20 41.66
N GLU A 215 -58.60 -78.66 40.78
CA GLU A 215 -57.25 -78.11 40.61
C GLU A 215 -57.27 -76.73 39.92
N LEU A 216 -58.22 -76.52 38.99
CA LEU A 216 -58.43 -75.24 38.32
C LEU A 216 -58.98 -74.16 39.28
N GLU A 217 -59.73 -74.54 40.32
CA GLU A 217 -60.27 -73.61 41.30
C GLU A 217 -59.18 -73.04 42.24
N ILE A 218 -58.14 -73.82 42.54
CA ILE A 218 -56.97 -73.36 43.31
C ILE A 218 -56.13 -72.37 42.50
N VAL A 219 -55.85 -72.70 41.23
CA VAL A 219 -55.07 -71.84 40.32
C VAL A 219 -55.77 -70.51 40.04
N LEU A 220 -57.10 -70.52 39.90
CA LEU A 220 -57.89 -69.29 39.76
C LEU A 220 -57.75 -68.36 40.98
N LYS A 221 -57.75 -68.94 42.19
CA LYS A 221 -57.63 -68.17 43.44
C LYS A 221 -56.24 -67.55 43.61
N GLU A 222 -55.20 -68.23 43.14
CA GLU A 222 -53.83 -67.72 43.14
C GLU A 222 -53.64 -66.57 42.13
N LYS A 223 -54.22 -66.71 40.93
CA LYS A 223 -54.22 -65.63 39.91
C LYS A 223 -55.02 -64.42 40.34
N GLU A 224 -56.11 -64.60 41.08
CA GLU A 224 -56.87 -63.49 41.65
C GLU A 224 -56.05 -62.70 42.69
N ASN A 225 -55.19 -63.37 43.46
CA ASN A 225 -54.30 -62.70 44.40
C ASN A 225 -53.14 -61.97 43.70
N GLU A 226 -52.62 -62.50 42.60
CA GLU A 226 -51.65 -61.79 41.74
C GLU A 226 -52.27 -60.53 41.10
N LEU A 227 -53.52 -60.63 40.63
CA LEU A 227 -54.25 -59.49 40.07
C LEU A 227 -54.37 -58.35 41.09
N LYS A 228 -54.74 -58.68 42.34
CA LYS A 228 -54.81 -57.70 43.44
C LYS A 228 -53.46 -57.03 43.72
N ARG A 229 -52.34 -57.75 43.54
CA ARG A 229 -50.98 -57.22 43.72
C ARG A 229 -50.59 -56.23 42.61
N VAL A 230 -50.92 -56.56 41.36
CA VAL A 230 -50.70 -55.68 40.20
C VAL A 230 -51.59 -54.45 40.28
N GLU A 231 -52.84 -54.59 40.73
CA GLU A 231 -53.75 -53.47 40.93
C GLU A 231 -53.23 -52.49 41.99
N ALA A 232 -52.60 -52.98 43.07
CA ALA A 232 -51.94 -52.15 44.06
C ALA A 232 -50.74 -51.37 43.50
N MET A 233 -49.90 -52.02 42.68
CA MET A 233 -48.78 -51.36 42.00
C MET A 233 -49.23 -50.30 41.00
N LEU A 234 -50.34 -50.53 40.29
CA LEU A 234 -50.92 -49.53 39.38
C LEU A 234 -51.43 -48.30 40.14
N LYS A 235 -52.10 -48.50 41.28
CA LYS A 235 -52.52 -47.38 42.15
C LYS A 235 -51.33 -46.57 42.67
N GLU A 236 -50.24 -47.22 43.04
CA GLU A 236 -49.00 -46.53 43.43
C GLU A 236 -48.43 -45.69 42.26
N ARG A 237 -48.33 -46.27 41.06
CA ARG A 237 -47.87 -45.56 39.85
C ARG A 237 -48.78 -44.39 39.45
N GLU A 238 -50.07 -44.54 39.65
CA GLU A 238 -51.06 -43.48 39.40
C GLU A 238 -50.88 -42.31 40.39
N THR A 239 -50.60 -42.61 41.67
CA THR A 239 -50.24 -41.58 42.65
C THR A 239 -48.90 -40.89 42.33
N ASP A 240 -47.93 -41.64 41.80
CA ASP A 240 -46.61 -41.13 41.38
C ASP A 240 -46.70 -40.24 40.12
N LEU A 241 -47.58 -40.59 39.18
CA LEU A 241 -47.88 -39.75 38.03
C LEU A 241 -48.62 -38.48 38.43
N SER A 242 -49.53 -38.57 39.40
CA SER A 242 -50.22 -37.42 39.96
C SER A 242 -49.25 -36.45 40.66
N SER A 243 -48.28 -36.97 41.41
CA SER A 243 -47.24 -36.13 42.05
C SER A 243 -46.33 -35.44 41.03
N LYS A 244 -45.88 -36.16 39.98
CA LYS A 244 -45.11 -35.57 38.87
C LYS A 244 -45.88 -34.53 38.08
N THR A 245 -47.19 -34.73 37.89
CA THR A 245 -48.05 -33.76 37.21
C THR A 245 -48.15 -32.46 38.02
N LYS A 246 -48.21 -32.56 39.35
CA LYS A 246 -48.17 -31.40 40.25
C LYS A 246 -46.84 -30.64 40.16
N LEU A 247 -45.71 -31.36 40.14
CA LEU A 247 -44.38 -30.75 40.00
C LEU A 247 -44.21 -30.00 38.66
N LEU A 248 -44.74 -30.57 37.57
CA LEU A 248 -44.76 -29.90 36.26
C LEU A 248 -45.60 -28.61 36.28
N GLN A 249 -46.72 -28.62 37.00
CA GLN A 249 -47.57 -27.44 37.18
C GLN A 249 -46.83 -26.34 37.97
N ASP A 250 -46.11 -26.70 39.04
CA ASP A 250 -45.30 -25.76 39.84
C ASP A 250 -44.18 -25.12 38.99
N VAL A 251 -43.46 -25.91 38.19
CA VAL A 251 -42.43 -25.41 37.25
C VAL A 251 -43.05 -24.49 36.19
N GLN A 252 -44.27 -24.78 35.75
CA GLN A 252 -44.98 -23.94 34.77
C GLN A 252 -45.42 -22.60 35.38
N ASP A 253 -45.80 -22.58 36.66
CA ASP A 253 -46.16 -21.36 37.38
C ASP A 253 -44.91 -20.54 37.78
N GLU A 254 -43.78 -21.18 38.12
CA GLU A 254 -42.47 -20.51 38.24
C GLU A 254 -42.03 -19.87 36.92
N ASN A 255 -42.23 -20.54 35.78
CA ASN A 255 -41.93 -19.94 34.47
C ASN A 255 -42.78 -18.71 34.17
N LYS A 256 -44.06 -18.69 34.58
CA LYS A 256 -44.91 -17.50 34.50
C LYS A 256 -44.41 -16.39 35.43
N LEU A 257 -43.95 -16.74 36.63
CA LEU A 257 -43.36 -15.80 37.58
C LEU A 257 -42.08 -15.17 37.04
N PHE A 258 -41.17 -15.97 36.46
CA PHE A 258 -39.95 -15.47 35.81
C PHE A 258 -40.25 -14.56 34.62
N LYS A 259 -41.27 -14.88 33.82
CA LYS A 259 -41.74 -13.99 32.75
C LYS A 259 -42.18 -12.62 33.28
N SER A 260 -42.95 -12.60 34.37
CA SER A 260 -43.37 -11.36 35.02
C SER A 260 -42.19 -10.58 35.62
N GLN A 261 -41.19 -11.26 36.21
CA GLN A 261 -39.96 -10.63 36.69
C GLN A 261 -39.13 -10.02 35.56
N ILE A 262 -39.01 -10.68 34.41
CA ILE A 262 -38.30 -10.15 33.24
C ILE A 262 -38.99 -8.88 32.73
N GLU A 263 -40.33 -8.88 32.66
CA GLU A 263 -41.08 -7.69 32.24
C GLU A 263 -40.94 -6.53 33.24
N GLN A 264 -40.91 -6.83 34.55
CA GLN A 264 -40.67 -5.84 35.60
C GLN A 264 -39.25 -5.25 35.55
N LEU A 265 -38.21 -6.07 35.31
CA LEU A 265 -36.83 -5.61 35.13
C LEU A 265 -36.69 -4.74 33.88
N LYS A 266 -37.43 -5.05 32.82
CA LYS A 266 -37.50 -4.24 31.60
C LYS A 266 -38.09 -2.85 31.88
N GLN A 267 -39.14 -2.78 32.70
CA GLN A 267 -39.74 -1.53 33.15
C GLN A 267 -38.84 -0.72 34.11
N GLN A 268 -38.10 -1.38 35.01
CA GLN A 268 -37.09 -0.73 35.85
C GLN A 268 -35.95 -0.13 35.03
N ASN A 269 -35.52 -0.80 33.95
CA ASN A 269 -34.47 -0.30 33.06
C ASN A 269 -34.93 0.96 32.30
N TYR A 270 -36.22 1.05 31.94
CA TYR A 270 -36.82 2.27 31.39
C TYR A 270 -36.87 3.43 32.41
N GLN A 271 -36.97 3.15 33.71
CA GLN A 271 -36.96 4.18 34.76
C GLN A 271 -35.55 4.57 35.23
N GLN A 272 -34.55 3.68 35.13
CA GLN A 272 -33.15 3.99 35.45
C GLN A 272 -32.46 4.89 34.41
N ALA A 273 -33.00 4.98 33.19
CA ALA A 273 -32.53 5.94 32.19
C ALA A 273 -32.81 7.41 32.54
N SER A 274 -33.63 7.70 33.57
CA SER A 274 -33.92 9.08 34.01
C SER A 274 -33.07 9.58 35.19
N SER A 275 -32.16 8.76 35.75
CA SER A 275 -31.37 9.14 36.93
C SER A 275 -29.85 9.24 36.71
N PHE A 276 -29.40 9.53 35.48
CA PHE A 276 -28.00 9.93 35.25
C PHE A 276 -27.82 11.43 35.56
N PRO A 277 -26.75 11.86 36.27
CA PRO A 277 -26.51 13.27 36.60
C PRO A 277 -26.18 14.09 35.33
N PRO A 278 -26.48 15.40 35.31
CA PRO A 278 -27.44 15.89 34.32
C PRO A 278 -26.76 16.56 33.12
N HIS A 279 -27.30 16.29 31.94
CA HIS A 279 -27.15 17.09 30.71
C HIS A 279 -27.34 18.61 30.98
N GLU A 280 -28.03 18.97 32.05
CA GLU A 280 -28.22 20.33 32.59
C GLU A 280 -26.91 21.06 32.95
N GLU A 281 -25.92 20.38 33.54
CA GLU A 281 -24.67 21.01 33.98
C GLU A 281 -23.78 21.33 32.76
N LEU A 282 -23.79 20.44 31.77
CA LEU A 282 -23.12 20.64 30.50
C LEU A 282 -23.79 21.75 29.67
N LEU A 283 -25.14 21.78 29.63
CA LEU A 283 -25.90 22.86 29.00
C LEU A 283 -25.66 24.22 29.67
N LYS A 284 -25.51 24.25 30.99
CA LYS A 284 -25.21 25.48 31.71
C LYS A 284 -23.82 26.02 31.37
N VAL A 285 -22.81 25.14 31.31
CA VAL A 285 -21.46 25.50 30.84
C VAL A 285 -21.50 25.98 29.39
N ILE A 286 -22.26 25.32 28.52
CA ILE A 286 -22.41 25.75 27.12
C ILE A 286 -23.06 27.14 27.04
N SER A 287 -24.15 27.38 27.80
CA SER A 287 -24.83 28.68 27.82
C SER A 287 -23.95 29.81 28.37
N GLU A 288 -23.14 29.52 29.40
CA GLU A 288 -22.16 30.48 29.93
C GLU A 288 -21.09 30.82 28.88
N ARG A 289 -20.57 29.83 28.14
CA ARG A 289 -19.62 30.05 27.05
C ARG A 289 -20.23 30.80 25.86
N GLU A 290 -21.48 30.53 25.51
CA GLU A 290 -22.21 31.25 24.46
C GLU A 290 -22.43 32.72 24.82
N LYS A 291 -22.70 33.03 26.10
CA LYS A 291 -22.77 34.41 26.59
C LYS A 291 -21.41 35.10 26.54
N GLU A 292 -20.34 34.39 26.90
CA GLU A 292 -18.96 34.89 26.83
C GLU A 292 -18.56 35.24 25.39
N ILE A 293 -18.88 34.36 24.44
CA ILE A 293 -18.66 34.59 23.00
C ILE A 293 -19.45 35.81 22.52
N SER A 294 -20.72 35.93 22.93
CA SER A 294 -21.56 37.07 22.57
C SER A 294 -21.02 38.40 23.15
N GLY A 295 -20.47 38.38 24.37
CA GLY A 295 -19.79 39.52 24.98
C GLY A 295 -18.55 39.95 24.19
N LEU A 296 -17.68 38.99 23.84
CA LEU A 296 -16.48 39.25 23.05
C LEU A 296 -16.79 39.77 21.64
N TRP A 297 -17.86 39.29 21.01
CA TRP A 297 -18.31 39.82 19.72
C TRP A 297 -18.74 41.28 19.81
N ASN A 298 -19.48 41.66 20.85
CA ASN A 298 -19.90 43.06 21.06
C ASN A 298 -18.72 43.97 21.40
N GLU A 299 -17.74 43.48 22.17
CA GLU A 299 -16.50 44.21 22.44
C GLU A 299 -15.68 44.42 21.16
N LEU A 300 -15.57 43.40 20.31
CA LEU A 300 -14.86 43.50 19.03
C LEU A 300 -15.53 44.53 18.11
N ASP A 301 -16.85 44.55 18.05
CA ASP A 301 -17.60 45.51 17.24
C ASP A 301 -17.45 46.94 17.80
N SER A 302 -17.52 47.11 19.12
CA SER A 302 -17.26 48.40 19.78
C SER A 302 -15.83 48.91 19.54
N LEU A 303 -14.85 48.01 19.56
CA LEU A 303 -13.45 48.35 19.31
C LEU A 303 -13.22 48.73 17.84
N LYS A 304 -13.90 48.03 16.92
CA LYS A 304 -13.88 48.33 15.49
C LYS A 304 -14.45 49.72 15.22
N ASP A 305 -15.60 50.04 15.80
CA ASP A 305 -16.20 51.37 15.69
C ASP A 305 -15.31 52.46 16.29
N ALA A 306 -14.66 52.20 17.43
CA ALA A 306 -13.71 53.13 18.03
C ALA A 306 -12.48 53.38 17.12
N VAL A 307 -11.95 52.34 16.48
CA VAL A 307 -10.84 52.44 15.51
C VAL A 307 -11.27 53.19 14.25
N GLU A 308 -12.48 52.92 13.74
CA GLU A 308 -13.05 53.61 12.58
C GLU A 308 -13.24 55.12 12.88
N HIS A 309 -13.76 55.44 14.07
CA HIS A 309 -13.91 56.81 14.55
C HIS A 309 -12.56 57.52 14.72
N GLN A 310 -11.56 56.84 15.31
CA GLN A 310 -10.22 57.40 15.46
C GLN A 310 -9.55 57.63 14.10
N ARG A 311 -9.70 56.70 13.15
CA ARG A 311 -9.19 56.84 11.79
C ARG A 311 -9.82 58.04 11.08
N LYS A 312 -11.15 58.19 11.16
CA LYS A 312 -11.86 59.36 10.60
C LYS A 312 -11.37 60.67 11.22
N LYS A 313 -11.18 60.70 12.54
CA LYS A 313 -10.65 61.87 13.25
C LYS A 313 -9.22 62.22 12.82
N THR A 314 -8.34 61.23 12.68
CA THR A 314 -6.95 61.45 12.23
C THR A 314 -6.89 61.97 10.79
N ILE A 315 -7.71 61.42 9.89
CA ILE A 315 -7.79 61.90 8.50
C ILE A 315 -8.29 63.35 8.47
N GLN A 316 -9.35 63.66 9.22
CA GLN A 316 -9.89 65.03 9.28
C GLN A 316 -8.84 66.04 9.78
N GLN A 317 -8.08 65.70 10.83
CA GLN A 317 -7.00 66.55 11.35
C GLN A 317 -5.87 66.76 10.33
N GLN A 318 -5.50 65.72 9.57
CA GLN A 318 -4.48 65.82 8.53
C GLN A 318 -4.95 66.71 7.37
N VAL A 319 -6.21 66.58 6.95
CA VAL A 319 -6.81 67.44 5.91
C VAL A 319 -6.79 68.89 6.37
N GLU A 320 -7.27 69.19 7.58
CA GLU A 320 -7.26 70.56 8.13
C GLU A 320 -5.84 71.14 8.23
N ALA A 321 -4.85 70.33 8.60
CA ALA A 321 -3.45 70.77 8.67
C ALA A 321 -2.88 71.13 7.28
N VAL A 322 -3.12 70.28 6.27
CA VAL A 322 -2.69 70.53 4.88
C VAL A 322 -3.41 71.74 4.29
N GLU A 323 -4.70 71.88 4.56
CA GLU A 323 -5.49 73.04 4.13
C GLU A 323 -4.95 74.35 4.72
N LEU A 324 -4.56 74.35 5.99
CA LEU A 324 -3.98 75.51 6.66
C LEU A 324 -2.59 75.84 6.13
N GLU A 325 -1.73 74.82 5.94
CA GLU A 325 -0.42 74.99 5.34
C GLU A 325 -0.50 75.55 3.91
N ALA A 326 -1.40 75.01 3.08
CA ALA A 326 -1.64 75.52 1.72
C ALA A 326 -2.13 76.97 1.73
N LYS A 327 -3.03 77.34 2.66
CA LYS A 327 -3.47 78.73 2.85
C LYS A 327 -2.30 79.66 3.18
N GLU A 328 -1.41 79.25 4.09
CA GLU A 328 -0.25 80.06 4.50
C GLU A 328 0.80 80.20 3.39
N VAL A 329 1.10 79.12 2.66
CA VAL A 329 2.01 79.18 1.50
C VAL A 329 1.47 80.13 0.43
N LEU A 330 0.18 80.05 0.10
CA LEU A 330 -0.44 80.92 -0.91
C LEU A 330 -0.46 82.38 -0.48
N LYS A 331 -0.74 82.69 0.79
CA LYS A 331 -0.62 84.06 1.32
C LYS A 331 0.81 84.60 1.25
N LYS A 332 1.82 83.74 1.50
CA LYS A 332 3.24 84.12 1.43
C LYS A 332 3.69 84.42 0.00
N LEU A 333 3.23 83.63 -0.98
CA LEU A 333 3.59 83.81 -2.39
C LEU A 333 2.89 85.02 -3.02
N PHE A 334 1.68 85.36 -2.57
CA PHE A 334 0.88 86.45 -3.14
C PHE A 334 0.38 87.44 -2.06
N PRO A 335 1.27 88.20 -1.42
CA PRO A 335 0.92 89.09 -0.31
C PRO A 335 0.00 90.26 -0.71
N LYS A 336 -0.16 90.53 -2.02
CA LYS A 336 -1.08 91.55 -2.55
C LYS A 336 -2.53 91.05 -2.68
N VAL A 337 -2.77 89.75 -2.57
CA VAL A 337 -4.09 89.12 -2.71
C VAL A 337 -4.70 88.93 -1.32
N SER A 338 -5.66 89.80 -0.97
CA SER A 338 -6.29 89.77 0.36
C SER A 338 -7.65 89.06 0.32
N VAL A 339 -7.81 87.95 1.06
CA VAL A 339 -9.06 87.17 1.14
C VAL A 339 -9.45 86.96 2.62
N PRO A 340 -10.74 87.11 3.00
CA PRO A 340 -11.19 86.90 4.38
C PRO A 340 -10.87 85.50 4.91
N SER A 341 -10.30 85.41 6.12
CA SER A 341 -9.81 84.15 6.71
C SER A 341 -10.90 83.23 7.28
N ASN A 342 -12.15 83.69 7.38
CA ASN A 342 -13.27 82.97 8.02
C ASN A 342 -14.04 82.05 7.06
N LEU A 343 -13.51 81.78 5.87
CA LEU A 343 -14.14 80.97 4.83
C LEU A 343 -13.66 79.52 4.89
N SER A 344 -14.54 78.58 4.49
CA SER A 344 -14.14 77.17 4.28
C SER A 344 -13.00 77.09 3.26
N TYR A 345 -12.19 76.03 3.28
CA TYR A 345 -10.99 75.96 2.44
C TYR A 345 -11.29 76.10 0.94
N SER A 346 -12.36 75.47 0.45
CA SER A 346 -12.82 75.56 -0.94
C SER A 346 -13.27 76.97 -1.32
N GLU A 347 -14.07 77.63 -0.48
CA GLU A 347 -14.54 78.99 -0.71
C GLU A 347 -13.40 80.01 -0.64
N TRP A 348 -12.46 79.79 0.28
CA TRP A 348 -11.26 80.63 0.41
C TRP A 348 -10.37 80.52 -0.82
N LEU A 349 -10.09 79.30 -1.30
CA LEU A 349 -9.29 79.06 -2.50
C LEU A 349 -9.91 79.71 -3.72
N HIS A 350 -11.23 79.57 -3.91
CA HIS A 350 -11.92 80.17 -5.04
C HIS A 350 -11.88 81.71 -5.00
N GLY A 351 -12.06 82.30 -3.80
CA GLY A 351 -11.92 83.74 -3.61
C GLY A 351 -10.49 84.25 -3.84
N PHE A 352 -9.49 83.45 -3.45
CA PHE A 352 -8.08 83.72 -3.69
C PHE A 352 -7.74 83.70 -5.18
N GLU A 353 -8.18 82.66 -5.89
CA GLU A 353 -7.98 82.52 -7.34
C GLU A 353 -8.54 83.72 -8.10
N LYS A 354 -9.76 84.15 -7.75
CA LYS A 354 -10.43 85.29 -8.38
C LYS A 354 -9.65 86.59 -8.19
N LYS A 355 -9.23 86.91 -6.95
CA LYS A 355 -8.46 88.13 -6.67
C LYS A 355 -7.05 88.09 -7.25
N ALA A 356 -6.41 86.92 -7.29
CA ALA A 356 -5.11 86.76 -7.93
C ALA A 356 -5.17 87.07 -9.43
N LYS A 357 -6.23 86.61 -10.13
CA LYS A 357 -6.47 86.93 -11.55
C LYS A 357 -6.68 88.43 -11.79
N GLU A 358 -7.38 89.11 -10.89
CA GLU A 358 -7.59 90.57 -10.96
C GLU A 358 -6.27 91.35 -10.80
N CYS A 359 -5.34 90.88 -9.97
CA CYS A 359 -4.01 91.51 -9.82
C CYS A 359 -3.08 91.28 -11.03
N MET A 360 -3.30 90.22 -11.82
CA MET A 360 -2.46 89.83 -12.95
C MET A 360 -2.83 90.53 -14.27
N ALA A 361 -4.02 91.13 -14.38
CA ALA A 361 -4.52 91.75 -15.61
C ALA A 361 -3.80 93.05 -16.05
N GLY A 362 -2.73 93.47 -15.36
CA GLY A 362 -2.03 94.74 -15.59
C GLY A 362 -0.77 94.71 -16.48
N THR A 363 -0.38 93.56 -17.03
CA THR A 363 0.86 93.44 -17.82
C THR A 363 0.65 92.47 -18.98
N SER A 364 0.55 92.98 -20.21
CA SER A 364 0.58 92.13 -21.41
C SER A 364 1.22 92.86 -22.59
N GLY A 365 2.20 92.19 -23.23
CA GLY A 365 2.78 92.57 -24.51
C GLY A 365 4.30 92.40 -24.62
N SER A 366 4.82 91.17 -24.66
CA SER A 366 6.21 90.89 -25.10
C SER A 366 6.29 89.54 -25.84
N GLU A 367 7.15 89.45 -26.86
CA GLU A 367 7.41 88.28 -27.71
C GLU A 367 7.88 87.04 -26.90
N GLU A 368 8.46 87.27 -25.72
CA GLU A 368 8.80 86.22 -24.74
C GLU A 368 7.58 85.45 -24.23
N VAL A 369 6.41 86.09 -24.18
CA VAL A 369 5.15 85.47 -23.75
C VAL A 369 4.71 84.39 -24.74
N LYS A 370 4.88 84.62 -26.06
CA LYS A 370 4.52 83.64 -27.10
C LYS A 370 5.43 82.41 -27.08
N VAL A 371 6.73 82.60 -26.83
CA VAL A 371 7.70 81.49 -26.70
C VAL A 371 7.40 80.65 -25.46
N LEU A 372 7.04 81.30 -24.35
CA LEU A 372 6.62 80.60 -23.13
C LEU A 372 5.27 79.87 -23.32
N GLU A 373 4.32 80.45 -24.05
CA GLU A 373 3.06 79.79 -24.42
C GLU A 373 3.29 78.52 -25.24
N HIS A 374 4.21 78.56 -26.22
CA HIS A 374 4.56 77.36 -26.99
C HIS A 374 5.19 76.27 -26.12
N LYS A 375 6.17 76.62 -25.27
CA LYS A 375 6.80 75.67 -24.35
C LYS A 375 5.83 75.11 -23.32
N LEU A 376 4.86 75.90 -22.87
CA LEU A 376 3.79 75.44 -21.99
C LEU A 376 2.91 74.41 -22.70
N LYS A 377 2.54 74.67 -23.96
CA LYS A 377 1.76 73.73 -24.77
C LYS A 377 2.51 72.41 -25.01
N GLU A 378 3.80 72.46 -25.32
CA GLU A 378 4.64 71.25 -25.45
C GLU A 378 4.75 70.48 -24.13
N ALA A 379 4.88 71.18 -23.00
CA ALA A 379 4.90 70.56 -21.68
C ALA A 379 3.55 69.93 -21.31
N ASP A 380 2.43 70.56 -21.68
CA ASP A 380 1.08 70.03 -21.51
C ASP A 380 0.87 68.78 -22.36
N GLU A 381 1.28 68.79 -23.64
CA GLU A 381 1.24 67.61 -24.52
C GLU A 381 2.08 66.45 -23.94
N MET A 382 3.29 66.73 -23.47
CA MET A 382 4.13 65.74 -22.79
C MET A 382 3.50 65.21 -21.49
N HIS A 383 2.87 66.09 -20.71
CA HIS A 383 2.16 65.70 -19.49
C HIS A 383 0.97 64.78 -19.82
N THR A 384 0.19 65.08 -20.86
CA THR A 384 -0.91 64.20 -21.28
C THR A 384 -0.42 62.83 -21.74
N LEU A 385 0.72 62.75 -22.43
CA LEU A 385 1.31 61.48 -22.85
C LEU A 385 1.78 60.65 -21.65
N LEU A 386 2.48 61.26 -20.70
CA LEU A 386 2.90 60.63 -19.44
C LEU A 386 1.71 60.16 -18.60
N GLN A 387 0.63 60.95 -18.56
CA GLN A 387 -0.61 60.58 -17.90
C GLN A 387 -1.22 59.32 -18.53
N LEU A 388 -1.26 59.26 -19.88
CA LEU A 388 -1.77 58.10 -20.61
C LEU A 388 -0.90 56.84 -20.38
N GLU A 389 0.42 57.01 -20.30
CA GLU A 389 1.34 55.92 -19.95
C GLU A 389 1.11 55.41 -18.52
N CYS A 390 0.93 56.32 -17.56
CA CYS A 390 0.56 55.97 -16.18
C CYS A 390 -0.75 55.18 -16.10
N GLU A 391 -1.79 55.60 -16.84
CA GLU A 391 -3.06 54.87 -16.89
C GLU A 391 -2.92 53.49 -17.51
N LYS A 392 -2.07 53.35 -18.55
CA LYS A 392 -1.75 52.04 -19.11
C LYS A 392 -1.05 51.13 -18.08
N TYR A 393 -0.08 51.64 -17.33
CA TYR A 393 0.57 50.85 -16.26
C TYR A 393 -0.41 50.46 -15.16
N LYS A 394 -1.30 51.35 -14.74
CA LYS A 394 -2.36 51.03 -13.77
C LYS A 394 -3.27 49.90 -14.29
N SER A 395 -3.67 49.94 -15.56
CA SER A 395 -4.48 48.89 -16.18
C SER A 395 -3.76 47.54 -16.19
N VAL A 396 -2.49 47.51 -16.59
CA VAL A 396 -1.68 46.27 -16.61
C VAL A 396 -1.47 45.73 -15.21
N LEU A 397 -1.25 46.59 -14.21
CA LEU A 397 -1.13 46.17 -12.81
C LEU A 397 -2.44 45.55 -12.30
N ALA A 398 -3.59 46.17 -12.60
CA ALA A 398 -4.89 45.62 -12.22
C ALA A 398 -5.17 44.26 -12.87
N GLU A 399 -4.80 44.08 -14.14
CA GLU A 399 -4.92 42.80 -14.83
C GLU A 399 -4.00 41.74 -14.22
N THR A 400 -2.74 42.11 -13.93
CA THR A 400 -1.76 41.23 -13.30
C THR A 400 -2.21 40.81 -11.90
N GLU A 401 -2.71 41.75 -11.09
CA GLU A 401 -3.30 41.46 -9.79
C GLU A 401 -4.51 40.52 -9.91
N GLY A 402 -5.37 40.73 -10.91
CA GLY A 402 -6.50 39.86 -11.19
C GLY A 402 -6.08 38.43 -11.57
N ILE A 403 -5.00 38.26 -12.33
CA ILE A 403 -4.42 36.95 -12.65
C ILE A 403 -3.85 36.29 -11.40
N LEU A 404 -3.09 37.02 -10.58
CA LEU A 404 -2.53 36.52 -9.33
C LEU A 404 -3.62 36.06 -8.35
N GLN A 405 -4.69 36.84 -8.19
CA GLN A 405 -5.83 36.45 -7.36
C GLN A 405 -6.54 35.19 -7.86
N LYS A 406 -6.66 35.01 -9.19
CA LYS A 406 -7.22 33.78 -9.78
C LYS A 406 -6.31 32.58 -9.50
N LEU A 407 -4.99 32.75 -9.66
CA LEU A 407 -4.01 31.70 -9.40
C LEU A 407 -4.03 31.31 -7.91
N GLN A 408 -4.01 32.29 -7.01
CA GLN A 408 -4.10 32.05 -5.57
C GLN A 408 -5.36 31.26 -5.20
N ARG A 409 -6.54 31.69 -5.67
CA ARG A 409 -7.79 30.95 -5.44
C ARG A 409 -7.76 29.53 -6.00
N SER A 410 -7.15 29.32 -7.17
CA SER A 410 -7.01 27.99 -7.77
C SER A 410 -6.12 27.08 -6.94
N VAL A 411 -5.01 27.60 -6.39
CA VAL A 411 -4.11 26.86 -5.51
C VAL A 411 -4.81 26.49 -4.21
N GLU A 412 -5.45 27.45 -3.55
CA GLU A 412 -6.19 27.23 -2.30
C GLU A 412 -7.31 26.18 -2.49
N GLN A 413 -8.00 26.20 -3.63
CA GLN A 413 -9.03 25.22 -3.94
C GLN A 413 -8.46 23.81 -4.11
N GLU A 414 -7.35 23.67 -4.84
CA GLU A 414 -6.70 22.38 -5.05
C GLU A 414 -6.06 21.85 -3.75
N GLU A 415 -5.46 22.72 -2.92
CA GLU A 415 -4.97 22.36 -1.59
C GLU A 415 -6.09 21.82 -0.69
N ASN A 416 -7.25 22.49 -0.67
CA ASN A 416 -8.40 22.03 0.12
C ASN A 416 -8.95 20.70 -0.38
N LYS A 417 -8.97 20.50 -1.70
CA LYS A 417 -9.38 19.23 -2.32
C LYS A 417 -8.42 18.09 -1.96
N TRP A 418 -7.11 18.33 -2.01
CA TRP A 418 -6.12 17.33 -1.57
C TRP A 418 -6.21 17.06 -0.07
N LYS A 419 -6.46 18.08 0.76
CA LYS A 419 -6.67 17.94 2.20
C LYS A 419 -7.84 16.99 2.51
N VAL A 420 -9.01 17.23 1.90
CA VAL A 420 -10.18 16.35 2.04
C VAL A 420 -9.86 14.92 1.60
N LYS A 421 -9.19 14.74 0.46
CA LYS A 421 -8.85 13.41 -0.07
C LYS A 421 -7.88 12.66 0.84
N VAL A 422 -6.93 13.35 1.45
CA VAL A 422 -6.00 12.78 2.44
C VAL A 422 -6.77 12.37 3.70
N ASP A 423 -7.65 13.23 4.22
CA ASP A 423 -8.43 12.94 5.42
C ASP A 423 -9.37 11.74 5.22
N GLU A 424 -10.04 11.65 4.07
CA GLU A 424 -10.85 10.49 3.69
C GLU A 424 -10.02 9.21 3.61
N SER A 425 -8.88 9.26 2.92
CA SER A 425 -7.97 8.11 2.78
C SER A 425 -7.47 7.64 4.15
N HIS A 426 -7.10 8.57 5.02
CA HIS A 426 -6.67 8.28 6.39
C HIS A 426 -7.78 7.66 7.23
N LYS A 427 -9.03 8.15 7.07
CA LYS A 427 -10.21 7.58 7.73
C LYS A 427 -10.50 6.16 7.24
N THR A 428 -10.41 5.90 5.93
CA THR A 428 -10.57 4.55 5.37
C THR A 428 -9.51 3.60 5.89
N ILE A 429 -8.23 4.01 5.90
CA ILE A 429 -7.14 3.18 6.45
C ILE A 429 -7.39 2.86 7.93
N LYS A 430 -7.80 3.86 8.73
CA LYS A 430 -8.16 3.63 10.14
C LYS A 430 -9.36 2.68 10.32
N GLN A 431 -10.37 2.73 9.45
CA GLN A 431 -11.54 1.83 9.52
C GLN A 431 -11.22 0.39 9.09
N VAL A 432 -10.40 0.23 8.06
CA VAL A 432 -9.99 -1.09 7.54
C VAL A 432 -9.00 -1.74 8.51
N PHE A 433 -8.04 -0.98 9.02
CA PHE A 433 -6.98 -1.43 9.92
C PHE A 433 -7.13 -0.81 11.31
N THR A 434 -8.26 -1.08 11.97
CA THR A 434 -8.32 -0.81 13.40
C THR A 434 -7.29 -1.68 14.12
N LYS A 435 -6.58 -1.09 15.08
CA LYS A 435 -5.58 -1.78 15.89
C LYS A 435 -6.17 -3.02 16.54
N GLU A 436 -7.47 -3.00 16.88
CA GLU A 436 -8.24 -4.13 17.38
C GLU A 436 -8.38 -5.28 16.38
N LYS A 437 -8.70 -5.01 15.09
CA LYS A 437 -8.82 -6.07 14.07
C LYS A 437 -7.48 -6.77 13.84
N LEU A 438 -6.40 -6.00 13.72
CA LEU A 438 -5.04 -6.54 13.61
C LEU A 438 -4.65 -7.35 14.85
N ARG A 439 -4.95 -6.83 16.05
CA ARG A 439 -4.72 -7.56 17.31
C ARG A 439 -5.51 -8.87 17.37
N ALA A 440 -6.76 -8.88 16.90
CA ALA A 440 -7.60 -10.08 16.87
C ALA A 440 -7.03 -11.12 15.91
N VAL A 441 -6.59 -10.72 14.70
CA VAL A 441 -5.93 -11.62 13.74
C VAL A 441 -4.64 -12.20 14.33
N VAL A 442 -3.80 -11.37 14.94
CA VAL A 442 -2.55 -11.82 15.58
C VAL A 442 -2.83 -12.78 16.75
N LEU A 443 -3.86 -12.51 17.57
CA LEU A 443 -4.28 -13.41 18.64
C LEU A 443 -4.80 -14.75 18.11
N ASN A 444 -5.56 -14.75 17.03
CA ASN A 444 -6.06 -15.99 16.42
C ASN A 444 -4.92 -16.83 15.85
N LEU A 445 -4.02 -16.23 15.08
CA LEU A 445 -2.84 -16.91 14.54
C LEU A 445 -1.94 -17.45 15.67
N ARG A 446 -1.82 -16.74 16.80
CA ARG A 446 -1.09 -17.22 17.97
C ARG A 446 -1.73 -18.50 18.53
N ARG A 447 -3.05 -18.54 18.70
CA ARG A 447 -3.75 -19.73 19.22
C ARG A 447 -3.66 -20.92 18.27
N GLU A 448 -3.80 -20.68 16.96
CA GLU A 448 -3.65 -21.74 15.94
C GLU A 448 -2.24 -22.33 15.96
N ARG A 449 -1.21 -21.48 16.08
CA ARG A 449 0.18 -21.94 16.22
C ARG A 449 0.36 -22.79 17.46
N GLU A 450 -0.13 -22.35 18.62
CA GLU A 450 -0.05 -23.11 19.88
C GLU A 450 -0.76 -24.47 19.78
N HIS A 451 -1.91 -24.52 19.08
CA HIS A 451 -2.61 -25.79 18.84
C HIS A 451 -1.82 -26.74 17.93
N LEU A 452 -1.25 -26.23 16.83
CA LEU A 452 -0.42 -27.02 15.92
C LEU A 452 0.85 -27.53 16.60
N GLU A 453 1.44 -26.75 17.49
CA GLU A 453 2.63 -27.11 18.26
C GLU A 453 2.32 -28.28 19.23
N MET A 454 1.15 -28.25 19.89
CA MET A 454 0.68 -29.35 20.74
C MET A 454 0.37 -30.63 19.93
N GLU A 455 -0.27 -30.53 18.76
CA GLU A 455 -0.52 -31.68 17.89
C GLU A 455 0.79 -32.29 17.35
N LEU A 456 1.78 -31.46 17.04
CA LEU A 456 3.11 -31.93 16.64
C LEU A 456 3.80 -32.68 17.77
N GLU A 457 3.79 -32.14 18.99
CA GLU A 457 4.40 -32.79 20.16
C GLU A 457 3.72 -34.13 20.47
N LYS A 458 2.40 -34.22 20.32
CA LYS A 458 1.66 -35.48 20.43
C LYS A 458 2.08 -36.50 19.36
N ALA A 459 2.15 -36.09 18.10
CA ALA A 459 2.58 -36.96 17.01
C ALA A 459 4.04 -37.44 17.20
N GLU A 460 4.92 -36.58 17.73
CA GLU A 460 6.30 -36.95 18.07
C GLU A 460 6.35 -37.96 19.24
N MET A 461 5.50 -37.80 20.25
CA MET A 461 5.36 -38.76 21.35
C MET A 461 4.89 -40.12 20.85
N GLU A 462 3.84 -40.16 20.01
CA GLU A 462 3.33 -41.40 19.40
C GLU A 462 4.41 -42.07 18.53
N ARG A 463 5.11 -41.29 17.70
CA ARG A 463 6.25 -41.79 16.90
C ARG A 463 7.35 -42.37 17.77
N SER A 464 7.67 -41.73 18.90
CA SER A 464 8.67 -42.24 19.85
C SER A 464 8.25 -43.61 20.40
N THR A 465 6.99 -43.75 20.79
CA THR A 465 6.41 -45.02 21.24
C THR A 465 6.51 -46.10 20.17
N TYR A 466 6.07 -45.82 18.93
CA TYR A 466 6.20 -46.79 17.83
C TYR A 466 7.65 -47.21 17.56
N VAL A 467 8.61 -46.27 17.64
CA VAL A 467 10.03 -46.59 17.48
C VAL A 467 10.52 -47.53 18.59
N THR A 468 10.05 -47.34 19.84
CA THR A 468 10.40 -48.26 20.93
C THR A 468 9.80 -49.64 20.75
N GLU A 469 8.54 -49.74 20.34
CA GLU A 469 7.87 -51.02 20.06
C GLU A 469 8.54 -51.77 18.91
N VAL A 470 8.84 -51.09 17.81
CA VAL A 470 9.57 -51.68 16.67
C VAL A 470 10.96 -52.16 17.09
N ARG A 471 11.65 -51.43 17.97
CA ARG A 471 12.95 -51.85 18.50
C ARG A 471 12.83 -53.13 19.32
N GLU A 472 11.80 -53.23 20.16
CA GLU A 472 11.53 -54.41 20.98
C GLU A 472 11.16 -55.62 20.12
N LEU A 473 10.26 -55.46 19.15
CA LEU A 473 9.91 -56.52 18.19
C LEU A 473 11.14 -57.00 17.40
N LYS A 474 12.01 -56.07 16.99
CA LYS A 474 13.27 -56.42 16.32
C LYS A 474 14.20 -57.21 17.25
N ALA A 475 14.24 -56.91 18.53
CA ALA A 475 15.03 -57.67 19.51
C ALA A 475 14.49 -59.10 19.66
N GLN A 476 13.18 -59.26 19.82
CA GLN A 476 12.51 -60.57 19.91
C GLN A 476 12.68 -61.40 18.63
N LEU A 477 12.59 -60.76 17.46
CA LEU A 477 12.84 -61.42 16.18
C LEU A 477 14.29 -61.92 16.07
N ASN A 478 15.26 -61.10 16.47
CA ASN A 478 16.66 -61.54 16.49
C ASN A 478 16.89 -62.69 17.48
N GLU A 479 16.26 -62.65 18.66
CA GLU A 479 16.35 -63.72 19.65
C GLU A 479 15.79 -65.04 19.11
N THR A 480 14.58 -65.01 18.52
CA THR A 480 13.96 -66.19 17.91
C THR A 480 14.79 -66.73 16.74
N LEU A 481 15.35 -65.86 15.88
CA LEU A 481 16.27 -66.27 14.82
C LEU A 481 17.53 -66.96 15.37
N THR A 482 18.09 -66.46 16.47
CA THR A 482 19.25 -67.13 17.11
C THR A 482 18.88 -68.49 17.68
N LYS A 483 17.74 -68.62 18.35
CA LYS A 483 17.23 -69.90 18.88
C LYS A 483 16.99 -70.91 17.76
N LEU A 484 16.32 -70.50 16.69
CA LEU A 484 16.07 -71.35 15.52
C LEU A 484 17.39 -71.82 14.89
N ARG A 485 18.38 -70.94 14.79
CA ARG A 485 19.72 -71.29 14.29
C ARG A 485 20.42 -72.31 15.19
N THR A 486 20.31 -72.18 16.51
CA THR A 486 20.87 -73.16 17.45
C THR A 486 20.17 -74.52 17.34
N GLU A 487 18.84 -74.57 17.27
CA GLU A 487 18.11 -75.82 17.05
C GLU A 487 18.48 -76.46 15.72
N GLN A 488 18.63 -75.67 14.66
CA GLN A 488 19.00 -76.20 13.35
C GLN A 488 20.40 -76.83 13.37
N ASN A 489 21.36 -76.23 14.06
CA ASN A 489 22.69 -76.79 14.24
C ASN A 489 22.64 -78.12 15.04
N GLU A 490 21.84 -78.18 16.11
CA GLU A 490 21.65 -79.40 16.89
C GLU A 490 20.95 -80.50 16.08
N ARG A 491 19.89 -80.18 15.32
CA ARG A 491 19.24 -81.13 14.39
C ARG A 491 20.24 -81.69 13.39
N GLN A 492 21.13 -80.86 12.84
CA GLN A 492 22.17 -81.30 11.91
C GLN A 492 23.21 -82.23 12.58
N LYS A 493 23.57 -81.96 13.84
CA LYS A 493 24.44 -82.83 14.64
C LYS A 493 23.78 -84.19 14.93
N VAL A 494 22.53 -84.19 15.41
CA VAL A 494 21.75 -85.41 15.68
C VAL A 494 21.59 -86.25 14.42
N ALA A 495 21.28 -85.63 13.27
CA ALA A 495 21.21 -86.33 11.98
C ALA A 495 22.56 -87.00 11.62
N GLY A 496 23.69 -86.33 11.89
CA GLY A 496 25.03 -86.88 11.69
C GLY A 496 25.32 -88.07 12.62
N ASP A 497 24.97 -87.98 13.90
CA ASP A 497 25.19 -89.06 14.87
C ASP A 497 24.27 -90.26 14.61
N LEU A 498 23.04 -90.02 14.17
CA LEU A 498 22.12 -91.06 13.72
C LEU A 498 22.70 -91.85 12.53
N HIS A 499 23.30 -91.16 11.56
CA HIS A 499 23.95 -91.82 10.42
C HIS A 499 25.14 -92.70 10.86
N LYS A 500 25.94 -92.26 11.84
CA LYS A 500 27.00 -93.08 12.42
C LYS A 500 26.45 -94.31 13.15
N ALA A 501 25.35 -94.15 13.87
CA ALA A 501 24.67 -95.25 14.55
C ALA A 501 24.14 -96.29 13.55
N GLN A 502 23.58 -95.85 12.41
CA GLN A 502 23.18 -96.73 11.31
C GLN A 502 24.35 -97.58 10.81
N GLN A 503 25.47 -96.94 10.46
CA GLN A 503 26.65 -97.63 9.97
C GLN A 503 27.19 -98.65 11.00
N SER A 504 27.16 -98.28 12.29
CA SER A 504 27.58 -99.16 13.38
C SER A 504 26.66 -100.39 13.52
N LEU A 505 25.34 -100.19 13.38
CA LEU A 505 24.35 -101.26 13.43
C LEU A 505 24.51 -102.23 12.24
N GLU A 506 24.69 -101.72 11.03
CA GLU A 506 24.96 -102.55 9.84
C GLU A 506 26.24 -103.37 10.00
N LEU A 507 27.30 -102.79 10.58
CA LEU A 507 28.53 -103.49 10.88
C LEU A 507 28.32 -104.62 11.89
N ILE A 508 27.55 -104.38 12.96
CA ILE A 508 27.20 -105.40 13.96
C ILE A 508 26.41 -106.53 13.30
N GLN A 509 25.41 -106.19 12.48
CA GLN A 509 24.59 -107.17 11.77
C GLN A 509 25.42 -108.04 10.83
N SER A 510 26.35 -107.44 10.08
CA SER A 510 27.31 -108.17 9.24
C SER A 510 28.17 -109.14 10.04
N LYS A 511 28.65 -108.73 11.23
CA LYS A 511 29.45 -109.59 12.13
C LYS A 511 28.62 -110.74 12.71
N ILE A 512 27.36 -110.52 13.08
CA ILE A 512 26.47 -111.57 13.58
C ILE A 512 26.19 -112.60 12.48
N VAL A 513 25.92 -112.16 11.23
CA VAL A 513 25.71 -113.06 10.09
C VAL A 513 26.97 -113.92 9.82
N LYS A 514 28.17 -113.34 9.91
CA LYS A 514 29.43 -114.09 9.79
C LYS A 514 29.60 -115.11 10.93
N ALA A 515 29.36 -114.72 12.17
CA ALA A 515 29.46 -115.63 13.32
C ALA A 515 28.45 -116.79 13.27
N ALA A 516 27.26 -116.58 12.69
CA ALA A 516 26.29 -117.64 12.44
C ALA A 516 26.71 -118.59 11.31
N GLY A 517 27.41 -118.09 10.29
CA GLY A 517 27.92 -118.88 9.16
C GLY A 517 29.18 -119.72 9.48
N ASP A 518 30.02 -119.25 10.40
CA ASP A 518 31.27 -119.92 10.81
C ASP A 518 31.05 -121.20 11.67
N THR A 519 29.79 -121.57 11.96
CA THR A 519 29.44 -122.80 12.70
C THR A 519 29.63 -124.10 11.89
N THR A 520 30.01 -124.02 10.60
CA THR A 520 30.05 -125.19 9.71
C THR A 520 31.45 -125.65 9.27
N VAL A 521 32.55 -125.03 9.73
CA VAL A 521 33.90 -125.45 9.30
C VAL A 521 34.95 -125.31 10.41
N ILE A 522 35.00 -126.28 11.35
CA ILE A 522 36.27 -126.91 11.78
C ILE A 522 35.99 -128.40 12.04
N GLU A 523 36.43 -129.21 11.10
CA GLU A 523 36.46 -130.67 11.14
C GLU A 523 37.70 -131.12 11.95
N ASN A 524 37.51 -132.12 12.84
CA ASN A 524 38.51 -132.94 13.56
C ASN A 524 38.95 -132.49 14.98
N SER A 525 38.32 -133.06 16.01
CA SER A 525 38.84 -134.23 16.79
C SER A 525 38.21 -134.31 18.20
N ASP A 526 37.93 -135.55 18.63
CA ASP A 526 37.19 -135.95 19.83
C ASP A 526 37.63 -135.27 21.14
N VAL A 527 36.66 -134.71 21.88
CA VAL A 527 36.40 -134.90 23.33
C VAL A 527 35.10 -134.16 23.74
N SER A 528 34.21 -134.90 24.41
CA SER A 528 32.95 -134.51 25.10
C SER A 528 33.07 -133.36 26.12
N PRO A 529 31.97 -132.80 26.69
CA PRO A 529 30.54 -132.86 26.32
C PRO A 529 29.82 -131.47 26.45
N GLU A 530 28.48 -131.47 26.36
CA GLU A 530 27.55 -130.53 27.04
C GLU A 530 27.18 -129.15 26.42
N THR A 531 25.87 -129.02 26.16
CA THR A 531 24.99 -127.85 26.34
C THR A 531 25.22 -126.49 25.65
N GLU A 532 26.23 -126.28 24.80
CA GLU A 532 26.41 -124.93 24.21
C GLU A 532 25.81 -124.69 22.81
N SER A 533 25.52 -125.72 22.00
CA SER A 533 25.15 -125.49 20.58
C SER A 533 23.73 -124.94 20.40
N SER A 534 22.75 -125.45 21.16
CA SER A 534 21.36 -124.97 21.09
C SER A 534 21.19 -123.58 21.71
N GLU A 535 21.94 -123.22 22.75
CA GLU A 535 21.89 -121.89 23.37
C GLU A 535 22.58 -120.82 22.52
N LYS A 536 23.71 -121.14 21.86
CA LYS A 536 24.37 -120.21 20.92
C LYS A 536 23.51 -119.94 19.69
N GLU A 537 22.88 -120.96 19.12
CA GLU A 537 22.01 -120.78 17.95
C GLU A 537 20.73 -120.01 18.32
N THR A 538 20.07 -120.33 19.44
CA THR A 538 18.92 -119.54 19.94
C THR A 538 19.28 -118.12 20.36
N MET A 539 20.45 -117.90 20.98
CA MET A 539 20.94 -116.54 21.27
C MET A 539 21.26 -115.76 19.99
N SER A 540 21.81 -116.39 18.95
CA SER A 540 22.08 -115.72 17.66
C SER A 540 20.79 -115.30 16.94
N VAL A 541 19.74 -116.13 17.02
CA VAL A 541 18.41 -115.82 16.45
C VAL A 541 17.75 -114.68 17.23
N SER A 542 17.82 -114.70 18.57
CA SER A 542 17.31 -113.64 19.44
C SER A 542 18.04 -112.29 19.21
N LEU A 543 19.37 -112.33 19.06
CA LEU A 543 20.17 -111.15 18.72
C LEU A 543 19.80 -110.60 17.34
N ASN A 544 19.64 -111.46 16.33
CA ASN A 544 19.22 -111.03 14.99
C ASN A 544 17.82 -110.39 14.99
N GLN A 545 16.87 -110.95 15.77
CA GLN A 545 15.56 -110.32 15.97
C GLN A 545 15.68 -108.96 16.64
N THR A 546 16.52 -108.84 17.67
CA THR A 546 16.75 -107.57 18.39
C THR A 546 17.38 -106.52 17.47
N VAL A 547 18.37 -106.90 16.65
CA VAL A 547 18.98 -106.00 15.66
C VAL A 547 17.95 -105.56 14.61
N THR A 548 17.09 -106.46 14.15
CA THR A 548 16.03 -106.13 13.19
C THR A 548 15.03 -105.14 13.78
N GLN A 549 14.64 -105.31 15.04
CA GLN A 549 13.77 -104.36 15.76
C GLN A 549 14.44 -102.99 15.92
N LEU A 550 15.73 -102.97 16.27
CA LEU A 550 16.50 -101.72 16.33
C LEU A 550 16.56 -101.01 14.98
N GLN A 551 16.69 -101.77 13.89
CA GLN A 551 16.73 -101.23 12.53
C GLN A 551 15.39 -100.64 12.10
N GLN A 552 14.28 -101.31 12.44
CA GLN A 552 12.92 -100.79 12.21
C GLN A 552 12.66 -99.51 13.01
N LEU A 553 13.06 -99.46 14.28
CA LEU A 553 12.96 -98.27 15.11
C LEU A 553 13.81 -97.13 14.54
N LEU A 554 15.04 -97.41 14.10
CA LEU A 554 15.91 -96.41 13.50
C LEU A 554 15.34 -95.88 12.17
N GLN A 555 14.72 -96.73 11.37
CA GLN A 555 14.06 -96.34 10.13
C GLN A 555 12.83 -95.48 10.40
N ALA A 556 12.04 -95.80 11.43
CA ALA A 556 10.91 -94.98 11.87
C ALA A 556 11.38 -93.58 12.32
N VAL A 557 12.43 -93.51 13.13
CA VAL A 557 13.04 -92.24 13.57
C VAL A 557 13.54 -91.42 12.38
N ASN A 558 14.19 -92.05 11.40
CA ASN A 558 14.65 -91.37 10.18
C ASN A 558 13.51 -90.82 9.32
N GLN A 559 12.41 -91.58 9.16
CA GLN A 559 11.23 -91.07 8.45
C GLN A 559 10.63 -89.87 9.16
N GLN A 560 10.62 -89.87 10.49
CA GLN A 560 10.09 -88.77 11.29
C GLN A 560 10.95 -87.51 11.15
N LEU A 561 12.28 -87.65 11.23
CA LEU A 561 13.24 -86.55 10.98
C LEU A 561 13.14 -85.98 9.56
N THR A 562 12.89 -86.83 8.56
CA THR A 562 12.78 -86.39 7.16
C THR A 562 11.49 -85.59 6.93
N LYS A 563 10.37 -86.06 7.48
CA LYS A 563 9.08 -85.33 7.45
C LYS A 563 9.16 -84.00 8.18
N GLU A 564 9.84 -83.97 9.32
CA GLU A 564 10.03 -82.75 10.08
C GLU A 564 10.91 -81.74 9.30
N LYS A 565 11.98 -82.21 8.64
CA LYS A 565 12.82 -81.37 7.77
C LYS A 565 12.06 -80.79 6.57
N GLU A 566 11.17 -81.56 5.95
CA GLU A 566 10.31 -81.08 4.86
C GLU A 566 9.31 -80.03 5.36
N HIS A 567 8.71 -80.24 6.53
CA HIS A 567 7.78 -79.29 7.15
C HIS A 567 8.43 -77.92 7.41
N TYR A 568 9.69 -77.89 7.85
CA TYR A 568 10.43 -76.64 8.07
C TYR A 568 10.95 -76.00 6.77
N GLN A 569 11.22 -76.77 5.70
CA GLN A 569 11.59 -76.20 4.39
C GLN A 569 10.43 -75.51 3.67
N VAL A 570 9.20 -75.99 3.88
CA VAL A 570 7.99 -75.36 3.31
C VAL A 570 7.72 -74.01 3.99
N LEU A 571 7.83 -73.95 5.32
CA LEU A 571 7.68 -72.69 6.07
C LEU A 571 8.75 -71.64 5.77
N GLY A 572 9.92 -72.04 5.28
CA GLY A 572 11.01 -71.13 4.90
C GLY A 572 10.91 -70.51 3.50
N LYS A 573 9.94 -70.93 2.66
CA LYS A 573 9.76 -70.41 1.29
C LYS A 573 8.66 -69.35 1.18
N ASP A 574 7.80 -69.21 2.19
CA ASP A 574 6.62 -68.33 2.17
C ASP A 574 6.81 -67.04 3.02
N ASN A 575 8.05 -66.67 3.36
CA ASN A 575 8.37 -65.43 4.10
C ASN A 575 9.26 -64.48 3.30
#